data_AF-A0A522E027-F1
#
_entry.id   AF-A0A522E027-F1
#
_cell.length_a   1.000
_cell.length_b   1.000
_cell.length_c   1.000
_cell.angle_alpha   90.00
_cell.angle_beta   90.00
_cell.angle_gamma   90.00
#
_symmetry.space_group_name_H-M   'P 1'
#
loop_
_entity.id
_entity.type
_entity.pdbx_description
1 polymer ?
#
loop_
_entity_poly.entity_id
_entity_poly.type
_entity_poly.pdbx_seq_one_letter_code
_entity_poly.pdbx_strand_id
1 'polypeptide(L)' 'MLAIDKYKKSEASIEKAARIAGVSISKIMDIFKEYGVEANLEYEDYHKGLKLLRKIW' A
#
# COMPACT_ATOMS: atom_id res chain seq x y z
N MET A 1 9.29 -4.19 -12.18
CA MET A 1 7.89 -3.75 -12.42
C MET A 1 7.77 -2.27 -12.08
N LEU A 2 7.14 -1.45 -12.93
CA LEU A 2 7.08 0.02 -12.76
C LEU A 2 6.46 0.45 -11.41
N ALA A 3 5.37 -0.18 -10.98
CA ALA A 3 4.72 0.15 -9.72
C ALA A 3 5.61 -0.10 -8.49
N ILE A 4 6.36 -1.20 -8.47
CA ILE A 4 7.30 -1.53 -7.39
C ILE A 4 8.45 -0.52 -7.34
N ASP A 5 9.02 -0.18 -8.50
CA ASP A 5 10.14 0.77 -8.57
C ASP A 5 9.73 2.16 -8.04
N LYS A 6 8.56 2.64 -8.46
CA LYS A 6 7.99 3.90 -7.96
C LYS A 6 7.67 3.86 -6.48
N TYR A 7 7.21 2.72 -5.96
CA TYR A 7 6.98 2.55 -4.53
C TYR A 7 8.29 2.61 -3.73
N LYS A 8 9.32 1.86 -4.15
CA LYS A 8 10.64 1.82 -3.49
C LYS A 8 11.34 3.19 -3.46
N LYS A 9 11.09 4.03 -4.47
CA LYS A 9 11.61 5.41 -4.56
C LYS A 9 10.75 6.44 -3.82
N SER A 10 9.71 6.00 -3.09
CA SER A 10 8.74 6.88 -2.41
C SER A 10 7.99 7.83 -3.37
N GLU A 11 7.94 7.53 -4.67
CA GLU A 11 7.22 8.30 -5.69
C GLU A 11 5.73 7.90 -5.80
N ALA A 12 5.38 6.76 -5.21
CA ALA A 12 4.03 6.21 -5.16
C ALA A 12 3.70 5.67 -3.76
N SER A 13 2.53 6.04 -3.24
CA SER A 13 1.91 5.34 -2.12
C SER A 13 1.47 3.93 -2.53
N ILE A 14 1.09 3.08 -1.56
CA ILE A 14 0.56 1.73 -1.83
C ILE A 14 -0.66 1.81 -2.77
N GLU A 15 -1.57 2.74 -2.50
CA GLU A 15 -2.75 2.96 -3.34
C GLU A 15 -2.35 3.39 -4.77
N LYS A 16 -1.41 4.34 -4.89
CA LYS A 16 -0.94 4.79 -6.21
C LYS A 16 -0.21 3.67 -6.96
N ALA A 17 0.55 2.83 -6.27
CA ALA A 17 1.18 1.65 -6.85
C ALA A 17 0.15 0.63 -7.35
N ALA A 18 -0.93 0.39 -6.59
CA ALA A 18 -2.03 -0.48 -7.01
C ALA A 18 -2.70 0.05 -8.29
N ARG A 19 -2.98 1.37 -8.35
CA ARG A 19 -3.53 2.01 -9.56
C ARG A 19 -2.60 1.89 -10.76
N ILE A 20 -1.29 2.13 -10.58
CA ILE A 20 -0.29 1.99 -11.66
C ILE A 20 -0.23 0.55 -12.18
N ALA A 21 -0.37 -0.44 -11.29
CA ALA A 21 -0.37 -1.85 -11.64
C ALA A 21 -1.73 -2.36 -12.15
N GLY A 22 -2.79 -1.54 -12.09
CA GLY A 22 -4.14 -1.94 -12.51
C GLY A 22 -4.77 -3.02 -11.63
N VAL A 23 -4.41 -3.11 -10.34
CA VAL A 23 -4.88 -4.13 -9.41
C VAL A 23 -5.47 -3.50 -8.13
N SER A 24 -6.11 -4.31 -7.29
CA SER A 24 -6.58 -3.88 -5.97
C SER A 24 -5.42 -3.66 -5.00
N ILE A 25 -5.68 -2.93 -3.89
CA ILE A 25 -4.69 -2.72 -2.82
C ILE A 25 -4.24 -4.05 -2.22
N SER A 26 -5.17 -4.98 -1.96
CA SER A 26 -4.82 -6.31 -1.45
C SER A 26 -3.87 -7.04 -2.41
N LYS A 27 -4.17 -6.99 -3.71
CA LYS A 27 -3.34 -7.68 -4.71
C LYS A 27 -1.96 -7.04 -4.87
N ILE A 28 -1.83 -5.71 -4.75
CA ILE A 28 -0.49 -5.09 -4.78
C ILE A 28 0.34 -5.46 -3.55
N MET A 29 -0.28 -5.68 -2.38
CA MET A 29 0.42 -6.14 -1.18
C MET A 29 0.91 -7.58 -1.34
N ASP A 30 0.14 -8.47 -1.97
CA ASP A 30 0.61 -9.81 -2.32
C ASP A 30 1.83 -9.74 -3.25
N ILE A 31 1.77 -8.88 -4.27
CA ILE A 31 2.89 -8.64 -5.20
C ILE A 31 4.11 -8.10 -4.45
N PHE A 32 3.94 -7.16 -3.52
CA PHE A 32 5.06 -6.67 -2.71
C PHE A 32 5.74 -7.80 -1.96
N LYS A 33 4.96 -8.69 -1.33
CA LYS A 33 5.48 -9.88 -0.64
C LYS A 33 6.23 -10.82 -1.60
N GLU A 34 5.67 -11.12 -2.77
CA GLU A 34 6.30 -11.96 -3.80
C GLU A 34 7.65 -11.40 -4.27
N TYR A 35 7.78 -10.08 -4.32
CA TYR A 35 9.00 -9.38 -4.75
C TYR A 35 9.92 -8.95 -3.58
N GLY A 36 9.66 -9.40 -2.35
CA GLY A 36 10.47 -9.06 -1.17
C GLY A 36 10.48 -7.55 -0.86
N VAL A 37 9.38 -6.86 -1.12
CA VAL A 37 9.18 -5.45 -0.83
C VAL A 37 8.37 -5.33 0.45
N GLU A 38 8.95 -4.73 1.48
CA GLU A 38 8.21 -4.43 2.70
C GLU A 38 7.29 -3.23 2.47
N ALA A 39 6.04 -3.37 2.89
CA ALA A 39 5.13 -2.24 2.94
C ALA A 39 5.50 -1.37 4.15
N ASN A 40 5.70 -0.08 3.93
CA ASN A 40 5.83 0.93 4.96
C ASN A 40 4.48 1.15 5.66
N LEU A 41 4.08 0.18 6.49
CA LEU A 41 2.87 0.19 7.30
C LEU A 41 3.23 -0.31 8.70
N GLU A 42 2.97 0.51 9.71
CA GLU A 42 3.10 0.11 11.10
C GLU A 42 1.73 -0.31 11.68
N TYR A 43 1.76 -1.05 12.79
CA TYR A 43 0.54 -1.45 13.49
C TYR A 43 -0.29 -0.24 13.95
N GLU A 44 0.38 0.84 14.33
CA GLU A 44 -0.22 2.11 14.73
C GLU A 44 -0.99 2.77 13.57
N ASP A 45 -0.54 2.60 12.33
CA ASP A 45 -1.23 3.15 11.16
C ASP A 45 -2.58 2.47 10.93
N TYR A 46 -2.65 1.17 11.18
CA TYR A 46 -3.91 0.43 11.18
C TYR A 46 -4.89 0.98 12.23
N HIS A 47 -4.43 1.19 13.47
CA HIS A 47 -5.25 1.77 14.55
C HIS A 47 -5.75 3.17 14.24
N LYS A 48 -4.89 4.03 13.68
CA LYS A 48 -5.27 5.39 13.24
C LYS A 48 -6.34 5.32 12.15
N GLY A 49 -6.16 4.43 11.16
CA GLY A 49 -7.14 4.20 10.10
C GLY A 49 -8.50 3.77 10.64
N LEU A 50 -8.52 2.82 11.57
CA LEU A 50 -9.76 2.36 12.21
C LEU A 50 -10.48 3.47 12.99
N LYS A 51 -9.72 4.28 13.75
CA LYS A 51 -10.29 5.45 14.46
C LYS A 51 -10.88 6.47 13.51
N LEU A 52 -10.25 6.70 12.36
CA LEU A 52 -10.77 7.63 11.35
C LEU A 52 -12.06 7.10 10.73
N LEU A 53 -12.07 5.83 10.31
CA LEU A 53 -13.24 5.16 9.73
C LEU A 53 -14.46 5.26 10.65
N ARG A 54 -14.29 5.03 11.97
CA ARG A 54 -15.37 5.14 12.94
C ARG A 54 -15.95 6.55 13.11
N LYS A 55 -15.23 7.60 12.72
CA LYS A 55 -15.74 8.99 12.76
C LYS A 55 -16.55 9.36 11.52
N ILE A 56 -16.30 8.70 10.39
CA ILE A 56 -16.88 9.05 9.09
C ILE A 56 -17.96 8.06 8.63
N TRP A 57 -18.13 6.94 9.35
CA TRP A 57 -19.17 5.95 9.15
C TRP A 57 -20.27 6.12 10.19
#